data_AF-A0AAV2ZAA6-F1
#
_entry.id   AF-A0AAV2ZAA6-F1
#
_cell.length_a   1.000
_cell.length_b   1.000
_cell.length_c   1.000
_cell.angle_alpha   90.00
_cell.angle_beta   90.00
_cell.angle_gamma   90.00
#
_symmetry.space_group_name_H-M   'P 1'
#
loop_
_entity.id
_entity.type
_entity.pdbx_description
1 polymer ?
#
loop_
_entity_poly.entity_id
_entity_poly.type
_entity_poly.pdbx_seq_one_letter_code
_entity_poly.pdbx_strand_id
1 'polypeptide(L)'
;MKSFEDFDQFDERMRTRDPLFAKMMVTVAFAPPHKVRVFFRQDQSDRFLEKRRRELDYYMQRIMMFSDVADFQHGRGSRVLAEFLEANKYVSCKGVEEDDSQRIMTKMTQSPTNSGGSESGSTTSVGNGCRMQWKQAICEAIQDRFGESELKRFKRRVRDFRKQNDPTATASELADYVFATFDRDFAVWVMDGLPKMLKSTDKQSALKAAAAERQRPTSSQEMPVRVSTLSTTGADARLQRRHSDKEILSTVDRYAGGDRQILTEFKRSTRSLASGDMTGRAFAQYVHRTLGKDAADEVLRMVASVVPDARIQAELCSMLNSDGS
;
A
#
# COMPACT_ATOMS: atom_id res chain seq x y z
N MET A 1 24.74 -8.40 12.00
CA MET A 1 23.77 -8.05 10.95
C MET A 1 23.34 -6.61 11.20
N LYS A 2 23.41 -5.71 10.20
CA LYS A 2 23.08 -4.29 10.39
C LYS A 2 21.56 -4.07 10.30
N SER A 3 21.04 -3.16 11.11
CA SER A 3 19.62 -2.77 11.15
C SER A 3 19.27 -1.78 10.04
N PHE A 4 17.98 -1.55 9.78
CA PHE A 4 17.56 -0.53 8.81
C PHE A 4 18.05 0.88 9.18
N GLU A 5 18.09 1.19 10.47
CA GLU A 5 18.54 2.49 10.98
C GLU A 5 20.05 2.68 10.80
N ASP A 6 20.84 1.60 10.93
CA ASP A 6 22.26 1.64 10.58
C ASP A 6 22.47 1.97 9.10
N PHE A 7 21.62 1.43 8.21
CA PHE A 7 21.67 1.73 6.77
C PHE A 7 21.26 3.17 6.45
N ASP A 8 20.32 3.74 7.20
CA ASP A 8 19.86 5.13 7.06
C ASP A 8 20.98 6.11 7.45
N GLN A 9 21.61 5.88 8.61
CA GLN A 9 22.78 6.64 9.05
C GLN A 9 23.96 6.50 8.08
N PHE A 10 24.16 5.30 7.51
CA PHE A 10 25.17 5.06 6.48
C PHE A 10 24.90 5.86 5.20
N ASP A 11 23.67 5.88 4.68
CA ASP A 11 23.28 6.68 3.50
C ASP A 11 23.53 8.17 3.75
N GLU A 12 23.11 8.69 4.90
CA GLU A 12 23.33 10.09 5.28
C GLU A 12 24.83 10.42 5.31
N ARG A 13 25.66 9.58 5.94
CA ARG A 13 27.11 9.78 5.99
C ARG A 13 27.76 9.72 4.60
N MET A 14 27.35 8.79 3.74
CA MET A 14 27.84 8.71 2.37
C MET A 14 27.51 9.96 1.54
N ARG A 15 26.35 10.57 1.77
CA ARG A 15 25.93 11.79 1.06
C ARG A 15 26.58 13.06 1.60
N THR A 16 26.90 13.11 2.89
CA THR A 16 27.36 14.33 3.57
C THR A 16 28.86 14.38 3.82
N ARG A 17 29.47 13.26 4.19
CA ARG A 17 30.86 13.18 4.65
C ARG A 17 31.85 12.68 3.59
N ASP A 18 31.34 12.11 2.50
CA ASP A 18 32.19 11.57 1.44
C ASP A 18 31.98 12.34 0.13
N PRO A 19 32.68 13.47 -0.09
CA PRO A 19 32.43 14.34 -1.23
C PRO A 19 32.71 13.68 -2.58
N LEU A 20 33.56 12.63 -2.62
CA LEU A 20 33.85 11.88 -3.84
C LEU A 20 32.64 11.05 -4.27
N PHE A 21 32.01 10.36 -3.32
CA PHE A 21 30.89 9.45 -3.60
C PHE A 21 29.52 10.14 -3.47
N ALA A 22 29.41 11.28 -2.78
CA ALA A 22 28.18 12.04 -2.60
C ALA A 22 27.48 12.38 -3.93
N LYS A 23 28.25 12.75 -4.97
CA LYS A 23 27.70 13.02 -6.31
C LYS A 23 27.10 11.77 -6.96
N MET A 24 27.74 10.61 -6.79
CA MET A 24 27.25 9.35 -7.32
C MET A 24 26.02 8.85 -6.53
N MET A 25 25.99 9.08 -5.22
CA MET A 25 24.86 8.74 -4.35
C MET A 25 23.54 9.40 -4.80
N VAL A 26 23.57 10.52 -5.53
CA VAL A 26 22.36 11.13 -6.12
C VAL A 26 21.64 10.18 -7.07
N THR A 27 22.37 9.28 -7.74
CA THR A 27 21.80 8.30 -8.68
C THR A 27 21.24 7.04 -8.00
N VAL A 28 21.55 6.87 -6.71
CA VAL A 28 21.12 5.72 -5.91
C VAL A 28 20.01 6.16 -4.97
N ALA A 29 18.81 5.64 -5.22
CA ALA A 29 17.69 5.81 -4.31
C ALA A 29 17.85 4.90 -3.09
N PHE A 30 17.73 5.48 -1.90
CA PHE A 30 17.68 4.70 -0.66
C PHE A 30 16.44 3.81 -0.59
N ALA A 31 16.51 2.76 0.22
CA ALA A 31 15.41 1.82 0.40
C ALA A 31 14.15 2.54 0.92
N PRO A 32 12.97 2.38 0.30
CA PRO A 32 11.78 3.15 0.65
C PRO A 32 11.38 3.01 2.13
N PRO A 33 10.99 4.11 2.80
CA PRO A 33 10.43 4.02 4.15
C PRO A 33 9.03 3.39 4.07
N HIS A 34 8.90 2.13 4.46
CA HIS A 34 7.58 1.49 4.58
C HIS A 34 6.89 1.98 5.84
N LYS A 35 5.85 2.80 5.68
CA LYS A 35 4.88 3.10 6.75
C LYS A 35 4.00 1.88 6.96
N VAL A 36 4.52 0.84 7.60
CA VAL A 36 3.71 -0.31 8.02
C VAL A 36 2.98 0.09 9.30
N ARG A 37 1.67 -0.20 9.36
CA ARG A 37 0.92 -0.04 10.60
C ARG A 37 1.56 -0.97 11.64
N VAL A 38 2.02 -0.40 12.75
CA VAL A 38 2.57 -1.14 13.90
C VAL A 38 1.50 -2.06 14.54
N PHE A 39 0.22 -1.87 14.20
CA PHE A 39 -0.84 -2.79 14.58
C PHE A 39 -0.56 -4.20 14.05
N PHE A 40 -0.51 -5.18 14.96
CA PHE A 40 -0.21 -6.59 14.73
C PHE A 40 1.23 -6.93 14.36
N ARG A 41 2.21 -6.08 14.68
CA ARG A 41 3.65 -6.36 14.42
C ARG A 41 3.92 -6.78 12.98
N GLN A 42 3.18 -6.21 12.03
CA GLN A 42 3.29 -6.62 10.62
C GLN A 42 4.66 -6.25 10.02
N ASP A 43 5.35 -5.29 10.64
CA ASP A 43 6.76 -4.90 10.45
C ASP A 43 7.77 -5.95 10.96
N GLN A 44 7.34 -6.93 11.74
CA GLN A 44 8.13 -8.07 12.20
C GLN A 44 7.75 -9.37 11.51
N SER A 45 6.80 -9.34 10.56
CA SER A 45 6.45 -10.53 9.80
C SER A 45 7.63 -10.97 8.92
N ASP A 46 7.87 -12.27 8.80
CA ASP A 46 8.95 -12.82 7.97
C ASP A 46 8.91 -12.29 6.55
N ARG A 47 7.69 -12.17 5.98
CA ARG A 47 7.48 -11.63 4.64
C ARG A 47 7.93 -10.18 4.51
N PHE A 48 7.72 -9.38 5.55
CA PHE A 48 8.16 -7.98 5.57
C PHE A 48 9.67 -7.89 5.73
N LEU A 49 10.25 -8.63 6.69
CA LEU A 49 11.69 -8.64 6.93
C LEU A 49 12.45 -9.13 5.70
N GLU A 50 11.96 -10.18 5.05
CA GLU A 50 12.52 -10.71 3.80
C GLU A 50 12.46 -9.68 2.66
N LYS A 51 11.34 -8.95 2.53
CA LYS A 51 11.22 -7.87 1.56
C LYS A 51 12.22 -6.74 1.86
N ARG A 52 12.32 -6.35 3.14
CA ARG A 52 13.21 -5.29 3.59
C ARG A 52 14.68 -5.66 3.34
N ARG A 53 15.07 -6.91 3.65
CA ARG A 53 16.41 -7.44 3.37
C ARG A 53 16.74 -7.30 1.89
N ARG A 54 15.87 -7.78 1.00
CA ARG A 54 16.08 -7.69 -0.46
C ARG A 54 16.24 -6.26 -0.97
N GLU A 55 15.50 -5.30 -0.41
CA GLU A 55 15.64 -3.88 -0.78
C GLU A 55 16.99 -3.30 -0.32
N LEU A 56 17.43 -3.64 0.90
CA LEU A 56 18.74 -3.21 1.42
C LEU A 56 19.91 -3.87 0.68
N ASP A 57 19.78 -5.14 0.33
CA ASP A 57 20.77 -5.85 -0.50
C ASP A 57 20.90 -5.20 -1.87
N TYR A 58 19.78 -4.88 -2.52
CA TYR A 58 19.78 -4.18 -3.81
C TYR A 58 20.42 -2.79 -3.72
N TYR A 59 20.13 -2.05 -2.66
CA TYR A 59 20.75 -0.76 -2.40
C TYR A 59 22.27 -0.89 -2.23
N MET A 60 22.74 -1.84 -1.43
CA MET A 60 24.18 -2.09 -1.23
C MET A 60 24.87 -2.51 -2.54
N GLN A 61 24.25 -3.40 -3.32
CA GLN A 61 24.78 -3.81 -4.63
C GLN A 61 25.00 -2.61 -5.57
N ARG A 62 24.07 -1.64 -5.58
CA ARG A 62 24.23 -0.43 -6.39
C ARG A 62 25.39 0.44 -5.93
N ILE A 63 25.60 0.57 -4.63
CA ILE A 63 26.75 1.33 -4.10
C ILE A 63 28.04 0.63 -4.52
N MET A 64 28.12 -0.68 -4.40
CA MET A 64 29.29 -1.48 -4.79
C MET A 64 29.61 -1.41 -6.30
N MET A 65 28.70 -0.89 -7.13
CA MET A 65 28.97 -0.63 -8.56
C MET A 65 29.68 0.70 -8.82
N PHE A 66 29.84 1.57 -7.82
CA PHE A 66 30.62 2.78 -7.97
C PHE A 66 32.10 2.45 -8.16
N SER A 67 32.74 3.11 -9.13
CA SER A 67 34.16 2.94 -9.38
C SER A 67 34.96 3.26 -8.12
N ASP A 68 35.93 2.39 -7.81
CA ASP A 68 36.85 2.49 -6.69
C ASP A 68 36.23 2.54 -5.28
N VAL A 69 34.91 2.44 -5.12
CA VAL A 69 34.23 2.60 -3.81
C VAL A 69 34.70 1.61 -2.75
N ALA A 70 35.07 0.40 -3.18
CA ALA A 70 35.57 -0.68 -2.33
C ALA A 70 37.10 -0.83 -2.39
N ASP A 71 37.81 0.11 -3.03
CA ASP A 71 39.26 0.08 -3.14
C ASP A 71 39.94 0.63 -1.87
N PHE A 72 39.77 -0.11 -0.78
CA PHE A 72 40.24 0.27 0.55
C PHE A 72 41.76 0.19 0.68
N GLN A 73 42.43 -0.64 -0.13
CA GLN A 73 43.88 -0.85 -0.04
C GLN A 73 44.66 0.35 -0.59
N HIS A 74 44.18 0.96 -1.67
CA HIS A 74 44.87 2.07 -2.33
C HIS A 74 44.39 3.45 -1.86
N GLY A 75 43.53 3.53 -0.84
CA GLY A 75 43.02 4.81 -0.31
C GLY A 75 42.05 5.55 -1.23
N ARG A 76 41.56 4.90 -2.29
CA ARG A 76 40.57 5.47 -3.21
C ARG A 76 39.13 5.17 -2.79
N GLY A 77 38.93 4.11 -2.01
CA GLY A 77 37.62 3.69 -1.52
C GLY A 77 36.99 4.62 -0.48
N SER A 78 35.70 4.39 -0.26
CA SER A 78 34.93 5.16 0.71
C SER A 78 35.25 4.70 2.14
N ARG A 79 35.68 5.64 2.97
CA ARG A 79 35.89 5.42 4.41
C ARG A 79 34.60 5.03 5.12
N VAL A 80 33.51 5.71 4.78
CA VAL A 80 32.19 5.47 5.38
C VAL A 80 31.73 4.03 5.09
N LEU A 81 31.97 3.55 3.86
CA LEU A 81 31.67 2.16 3.50
C LEU A 81 32.60 1.15 4.21
N ALA A 82 33.90 1.44 4.30
CA ALA A 82 34.86 0.59 5.00
C ALA A 82 34.49 0.42 6.49
N GLU A 83 34.13 1.52 7.16
CA GLU A 83 33.65 1.51 8.55
C GLU A 83 32.34 0.74 8.69
N PHE A 84 31.38 0.96 7.78
CA PHE A 84 30.08 0.28 7.83
C PHE A 84 30.19 -1.24 7.66
N LEU A 85 31.07 -1.69 6.75
CA LEU A 85 31.34 -3.10 6.50
C LEU A 85 32.31 -3.73 7.51
N GLU A 86 32.90 -2.94 8.41
CA GLU A 86 33.99 -3.37 9.29
C GLU A 86 35.15 -3.99 8.49
N ALA A 87 35.43 -3.41 7.31
CA ALA A 87 36.39 -3.93 6.34
C ALA A 87 37.83 -3.97 6.89
N ASN A 88 38.14 -3.12 7.87
CA ASN A 88 39.42 -3.09 8.58
C ASN A 88 39.78 -4.41 9.26
N LYS A 89 38.80 -5.27 9.58
CA LYS A 89 39.02 -6.61 10.13
C LYS A 89 39.57 -7.60 9.10
N TYR A 90 39.38 -7.32 7.81
CA TYR A 90 39.65 -8.26 6.72
C TYR A 90 40.68 -7.73 5.72
N VAL A 91 40.76 -6.40 5.56
CA VAL A 91 41.60 -5.74 4.56
C VAL A 91 42.30 -4.55 5.20
N SER A 92 43.57 -4.33 4.84
CA SER A 92 44.32 -3.16 5.31
C SER A 92 43.71 -1.89 4.72
N CYS A 93 43.10 -1.07 5.57
CA CYS A 93 42.48 0.21 5.20
C CYS A 93 43.42 1.41 5.42
N LYS A 94 44.75 1.17 5.54
CA LYS A 94 45.74 2.20 5.91
C LYS A 94 45.71 3.43 5.00
N GLY A 95 45.45 3.24 3.69
CA GLY A 95 45.35 4.36 2.74
C GLY A 95 44.09 5.21 2.88
N VAL A 96 43.09 4.77 3.64
CA VAL A 96 41.81 5.48 3.83
C VAL A 96 41.79 6.29 5.14
N GLU A 97 42.71 6.00 6.07
CA GLU A 97 42.81 6.66 7.38
C GLU A 97 43.68 7.93 7.38
N GLU A 98 44.43 8.20 6.31
CA GLU A 98 45.34 9.35 6.22
C GLU A 98 44.60 10.66 5.88
N ASP A 99 44.29 11.39 6.96
CA ASP A 99 44.09 12.84 7.15
C ASP A 99 43.37 13.65 6.04
N ASP A 100 42.08 13.94 6.29
CA ASP A 100 41.23 14.87 5.52
C ASP A 100 41.86 16.26 5.33
N SER A 101 42.87 16.61 6.14
CA SER A 101 43.55 17.90 6.13
C SER A 101 44.46 18.12 4.92
N GLN A 102 44.92 17.08 4.20
CA GLN A 102 45.86 17.22 3.09
C GLN A 102 45.25 17.08 1.69
N ARG A 103 44.02 16.56 1.56
CA ARG A 103 43.45 16.21 0.24
C ARG A 103 42.83 17.39 -0.53
N ILE A 104 42.59 18.52 0.13
CA ILE A 104 41.96 19.71 -0.49
C ILE A 104 42.99 20.57 -1.26
N MET A 105 44.29 20.45 -1.01
CA MET A 105 45.30 21.34 -1.62
C MET A 105 45.88 20.88 -2.97
N THR A 106 45.66 19.64 -3.42
CA THR A 106 46.37 19.11 -4.61
C THR A 106 45.59 19.18 -5.93
N LYS A 107 44.45 19.87 -6.00
CA LYS A 107 43.58 19.90 -7.20
C LYS A 107 43.38 21.28 -7.87
N MET A 108 44.29 22.23 -7.67
CA MET A 108 44.21 23.57 -8.29
C MET A 108 44.99 23.78 -9.60
N THR A 109 45.63 22.77 -10.18
CA THR A 109 46.46 22.93 -11.39
C THR A 109 46.10 22.01 -12.55
N GLN A 110 44.82 21.93 -12.92
CA GLN A 110 44.43 21.45 -14.25
C GLN A 110 43.37 22.35 -14.88
N SER A 111 43.83 23.13 -15.86
CA SER A 111 43.07 24.02 -16.73
C SER A 111 41.97 23.26 -17.50
N PRO A 112 40.76 23.84 -17.66
CA PRO A 112 39.76 23.29 -18.56
C PRO A 112 39.98 23.86 -19.98
N THR A 113 40.37 23.00 -20.90
CA THR A 113 40.26 23.26 -22.35
C THR A 113 38.79 23.26 -22.76
N ASN A 114 38.46 24.33 -23.48
CA ASN A 114 37.16 24.71 -23.97
C ASN A 114 36.90 24.07 -25.35
N SER A 115 35.85 23.25 -25.46
CA SER A 115 35.21 22.77 -26.70
C SER A 115 33.83 22.26 -26.27
N GLY A 116 32.66 22.72 -26.70
CA GLY A 116 32.27 23.29 -27.98
C GLY A 116 31.03 22.50 -28.43
N GLY A 117 29.85 23.14 -28.40
CA GLY A 117 28.65 22.78 -29.18
C GLY A 117 27.92 21.46 -28.84
N SER A 118 26.65 21.57 -28.43
CA SER A 118 25.53 21.12 -29.28
C SER A 118 24.19 21.05 -28.51
N GLU A 119 23.28 21.86 -29.01
CA GLU A 119 21.85 21.61 -29.18
C GLU A 119 21.00 21.24 -27.95
N SER A 120 20.41 22.31 -27.43
CA SER A 120 19.26 22.35 -26.54
C SER A 120 18.01 21.72 -27.20
N GLY A 121 17.93 20.40 -27.19
CA GLY A 121 16.71 19.64 -27.46
C GLY A 121 15.81 19.59 -26.22
N SER A 122 15.03 20.65 -25.99
CA SER A 122 13.98 20.68 -24.96
C SER A 122 12.85 19.72 -25.36
N THR A 123 13.03 18.43 -25.10
CA THR A 123 11.95 17.46 -25.14
C THR A 123 11.07 17.70 -23.91
N THR A 124 9.92 18.32 -24.13
CA THR A 124 8.88 18.53 -23.14
C THR A 124 8.42 17.19 -22.56
N SER A 125 9.00 16.76 -21.43
CA SER A 125 8.58 15.60 -20.64
C SER A 125 7.29 15.88 -19.82
N VAL A 126 6.37 16.65 -20.40
CA VAL A 126 5.12 17.14 -19.79
C VAL A 126 4.13 16.01 -19.43
N GLY A 127 4.38 14.79 -19.88
CA GLY A 127 3.43 13.67 -19.73
C GLY A 127 3.39 12.98 -18.37
N ASN A 128 4.47 12.99 -17.56
CA ASN A 128 4.52 12.15 -16.36
C ASN A 128 3.92 12.80 -15.11
N GLY A 129 4.00 14.13 -14.98
CA GLY A 129 3.45 14.86 -13.82
C GLY A 129 1.93 14.72 -13.71
N CYS A 130 1.22 14.93 -14.82
CA CYS A 130 -0.24 14.87 -14.87
C CYS A 130 -0.78 13.48 -14.49
N ARG A 131 -0.09 12.39 -14.90
CA ARG A 131 -0.49 11.01 -14.57
C ARG A 131 -0.45 10.72 -13.07
N MET A 132 0.60 11.18 -12.39
CA MET A 132 0.76 10.96 -10.96
C MET A 132 -0.26 11.79 -10.15
N GLN A 133 -0.55 13.01 -10.60
CA GLN A 133 -1.56 13.86 -9.95
C GLN A 133 -2.96 13.23 -9.98
N TRP A 134 -3.44 12.76 -11.13
CA TRP A 134 -4.76 12.09 -11.20
C TRP A 134 -4.82 10.81 -10.36
N LYS A 135 -3.72 10.03 -10.35
CA LYS A 135 -3.63 8.83 -9.52
C LYS A 135 -3.76 9.16 -8.04
N GLN A 136 -3.06 10.19 -7.59
CA GLN A 136 -3.09 10.63 -6.19
C GLN A 136 -4.47 11.17 -5.83
N ALA A 137 -5.01 12.10 -6.62
CA ALA A 137 -6.32 12.72 -6.39
C ALA A 137 -7.46 11.69 -6.29
N ILE A 138 -7.52 10.71 -7.21
CA ILE A 138 -8.54 9.65 -7.15
C ILE A 138 -8.35 8.77 -5.91
N CYS A 139 -7.11 8.41 -5.57
CA CYS A 139 -6.86 7.56 -4.41
C CYS A 139 -7.23 8.26 -3.09
N GLU A 140 -6.85 9.54 -2.94
CA GLU A 140 -7.18 10.36 -1.78
C GLU A 140 -8.69 10.53 -1.66
N ALA A 141 -9.37 10.92 -2.75
CA ALA A 141 -10.82 11.12 -2.73
C ALA A 141 -11.60 9.84 -2.39
N ILE A 142 -11.16 8.67 -2.90
CA ILE A 142 -11.78 7.39 -2.54
C ILE A 142 -11.52 7.06 -1.07
N GLN A 143 -10.31 7.31 -0.58
CA GLN A 143 -9.94 7.06 0.81
C GLN A 143 -10.75 7.93 1.78
N ASP A 144 -10.92 9.20 1.46
CA ASP A 144 -11.59 10.18 2.31
C ASP A 144 -13.11 9.93 2.37
N ARG A 145 -13.73 9.61 1.23
CA ARG A 145 -15.19 9.40 1.15
C ARG A 145 -15.64 7.99 1.53
N PHE A 146 -14.91 6.97 1.09
CA PHE A 146 -15.36 5.57 1.17
C PHE A 146 -14.51 4.71 2.12
N GLY A 147 -13.32 5.17 2.47
CA GLY A 147 -12.39 4.52 3.39
C GLY A 147 -11.32 3.67 2.69
N GLU A 148 -10.35 3.23 3.49
CA GLU A 148 -9.19 2.47 3.00
C GLU A 148 -9.55 1.11 2.38
N SER A 149 -10.63 0.46 2.85
CA SER A 149 -11.10 -0.82 2.31
C SER A 149 -11.55 -0.70 0.86
N GLU A 150 -12.33 0.34 0.54
CA GLU A 150 -12.78 0.59 -0.84
C GLU A 150 -11.63 1.05 -1.72
N LEU A 151 -10.70 1.86 -1.20
CA LEU A 151 -9.48 2.17 -1.93
C LEU A 151 -8.68 0.92 -2.33
N LYS A 152 -8.58 -0.08 -1.45
CA LYS A 152 -7.90 -1.36 -1.74
C LYS A 152 -8.64 -2.16 -2.82
N ARG A 153 -9.97 -2.23 -2.75
CA ARG A 153 -10.81 -2.91 -3.75
C ARG A 153 -10.71 -2.24 -5.12
N PHE A 154 -10.84 -0.92 -5.17
CA PHE A 154 -10.66 -0.12 -6.38
C PHE A 154 -9.28 -0.33 -7.01
N LYS A 155 -8.20 -0.22 -6.22
CA LYS A 155 -6.82 -0.47 -6.70
C LYS A 155 -6.64 -1.87 -7.26
N ARG A 156 -7.27 -2.89 -6.66
CA ARG A 156 -7.26 -4.26 -7.18
C ARG A 156 -7.94 -4.33 -8.54
N ARG A 157 -9.18 -3.82 -8.67
CA ARG A 157 -9.94 -3.81 -9.94
C ARG A 157 -9.20 -3.09 -11.06
N VAL A 158 -8.64 -1.90 -10.79
CA VAL A 158 -7.85 -1.15 -11.78
C VAL A 158 -6.59 -1.92 -12.20
N ARG A 159 -5.94 -2.63 -11.28
CA ARG A 159 -4.79 -3.48 -11.62
C ARG A 159 -5.18 -4.67 -12.46
N ASP A 160 -6.31 -5.31 -12.17
CA ASP A 160 -6.79 -6.46 -12.92
C ASP A 160 -7.16 -6.04 -14.35
N PHE A 161 -7.87 -4.91 -14.51
CA PHE A 161 -8.11 -4.25 -15.81
C PHE A 161 -6.82 -4.00 -16.60
N ARG A 162 -5.74 -3.57 -15.93
CA ARG A 162 -4.44 -3.34 -16.60
C ARG A 162 -3.78 -4.63 -17.07
N LYS A 163 -3.98 -5.75 -16.38
CA LYS A 163 -3.37 -7.05 -16.70
C LYS A 163 -4.08 -7.82 -17.80
N GLN A 164 -5.38 -7.64 -17.94
CA GLN A 164 -6.17 -8.41 -18.90
C GLN A 164 -5.92 -7.97 -20.35
N ASN A 165 -6.06 -8.93 -21.29
CA ASN A 165 -5.80 -8.71 -22.72
C ASN A 165 -6.99 -8.08 -23.46
N ASP A 166 -8.22 -8.39 -23.06
CA ASP A 166 -9.42 -7.80 -23.66
C ASP A 166 -9.73 -6.43 -23.02
N PRO A 167 -9.52 -5.30 -23.73
CA PRO A 167 -9.77 -3.98 -23.17
C PRO A 167 -11.26 -3.66 -23.02
N THR A 168 -12.14 -4.26 -23.82
CA THR A 168 -13.56 -3.87 -23.91
C THR A 168 -14.38 -4.54 -22.81
N ALA A 169 -14.28 -5.87 -22.67
CA ALA A 169 -15.00 -6.59 -21.61
C ALA A 169 -14.58 -6.07 -20.22
N THR A 170 -13.29 -5.84 -20.04
CA THR A 170 -12.74 -5.42 -18.74
C THR A 170 -13.00 -3.95 -18.42
N ALA A 171 -13.09 -3.09 -19.44
CA ALA A 171 -13.57 -1.72 -19.28
C ALA A 171 -15.03 -1.70 -18.82
N SER A 172 -15.88 -2.55 -19.41
CA SER A 172 -17.28 -2.69 -18.99
C SER A 172 -17.38 -3.14 -17.54
N GLU A 173 -16.67 -4.22 -17.16
CA GLU A 173 -16.66 -4.70 -15.77
C GLU A 173 -16.18 -3.64 -14.76
N LEU A 174 -15.14 -2.88 -15.12
CA LEU A 174 -14.64 -1.80 -14.27
C LEU A 174 -15.64 -0.66 -14.15
N ALA A 175 -16.29 -0.26 -15.25
CA ALA A 175 -17.33 0.76 -15.24
C ALA A 175 -18.51 0.33 -14.38
N ASP A 176 -18.99 -0.91 -14.55
CA ASP A 176 -20.10 -1.47 -13.75
C ASP A 176 -19.76 -1.47 -12.26
N TYR A 177 -18.54 -1.86 -11.89
CA TYR A 177 -18.07 -1.75 -10.51
C TYR A 177 -18.09 -0.30 -9.99
N VAL A 178 -17.55 0.64 -10.76
CA VAL A 178 -17.42 2.06 -10.33
C VAL A 178 -18.80 2.70 -10.15
N PHE A 179 -19.72 2.51 -11.10
CA PHE A 179 -21.09 3.05 -11.01
C PHE A 179 -21.98 2.33 -9.99
N ALA A 180 -21.71 1.06 -9.68
CA ALA A 180 -22.41 0.35 -8.61
C ALA A 180 -21.90 0.68 -7.21
N THR A 181 -20.63 1.11 -7.08
CA THR A 181 -19.98 1.31 -5.77
C THR A 181 -20.03 2.76 -5.30
N PHE A 182 -19.95 3.72 -6.22
CA PHE A 182 -19.88 5.13 -5.89
C PHE A 182 -21.12 5.90 -6.35
N ASP A 183 -21.35 7.08 -5.76
CA ASP A 183 -22.39 7.99 -6.24
C ASP A 183 -22.12 8.39 -7.70
N ARG A 184 -23.19 8.72 -8.43
CA ARG A 184 -23.14 8.91 -9.89
C ARG A 184 -22.14 10.00 -10.29
N ASP A 185 -22.15 11.13 -9.59
CA ASP A 185 -21.28 12.27 -9.91
C ASP A 185 -19.81 11.92 -9.65
N PHE A 186 -19.53 11.26 -8.52
CA PHE A 186 -18.19 10.78 -8.24
C PHE A 186 -17.73 9.69 -9.21
N ALA A 187 -18.61 8.76 -9.59
CA ALA A 187 -18.32 7.73 -10.57
C ALA A 187 -17.93 8.34 -11.93
N VAL A 188 -18.66 9.36 -12.40
CA VAL A 188 -18.32 10.11 -13.62
C VAL A 188 -16.93 10.74 -13.50
N TRP A 189 -16.66 11.45 -12.39
CA TRP A 189 -15.35 12.07 -12.16
C TRP A 189 -14.19 11.05 -12.14
N VAL A 190 -14.39 9.89 -11.51
CA VAL A 190 -13.40 8.80 -11.50
C VAL A 190 -13.18 8.25 -12.90
N MET A 191 -14.25 8.02 -13.66
CA MET A 191 -14.18 7.47 -15.02
C MET A 191 -13.55 8.45 -16.02
N ASP A 192 -13.63 9.77 -15.79
CA ASP A 192 -12.93 10.79 -16.57
C ASP A 192 -11.43 10.88 -16.25
N GLY A 193 -11.07 10.64 -14.98
CA GLY A 193 -9.69 10.69 -14.51
C GLY A 193 -8.88 9.41 -14.85
N LEU A 194 -9.51 8.24 -14.80
CA LEU A 194 -8.84 6.95 -15.00
C LEU A 194 -8.11 6.81 -16.36
N PRO A 195 -8.70 7.18 -17.51
CA PRO A 195 -8.02 7.14 -18.81
C PRO A 195 -6.70 7.93 -18.81
N LYS A 196 -6.66 9.07 -18.11
CA LYS A 196 -5.46 9.93 -18.03
C LYS A 196 -4.29 9.20 -17.35
N MET A 197 -4.56 8.19 -16.52
CA MET A 197 -3.55 7.39 -15.81
C MET A 197 -3.05 6.17 -16.60
N LEU A 198 -3.66 5.82 -17.74
CA LEU A 198 -3.32 4.63 -18.52
C LEU A 198 -2.29 4.95 -19.62
N LYS A 199 -1.42 3.98 -19.93
CA LYS A 199 -0.45 4.10 -21.03
C LYS A 199 -1.02 3.64 -22.39
N SER A 200 -1.88 2.63 -22.40
CA SER A 200 -2.47 2.06 -23.61
C SER A 200 -3.64 2.90 -24.08
N THR A 201 -3.60 3.33 -25.34
CA THR A 201 -4.66 4.07 -26.03
C THR A 201 -5.93 3.24 -26.16
N ASP A 202 -5.82 1.95 -26.46
CA ASP A 202 -6.98 1.06 -26.62
C ASP A 202 -7.76 0.93 -25.32
N LYS A 203 -7.05 0.75 -24.20
CA LYS A 203 -7.66 0.72 -22.86
C LYS A 203 -8.28 2.06 -22.46
N GLN A 204 -7.72 3.19 -22.91
CA GLN A 204 -8.33 4.50 -22.68
C GLN A 204 -9.64 4.64 -23.46
N SER A 205 -9.64 4.28 -24.73
CA SER A 205 -10.83 4.35 -25.60
C SER A 205 -11.94 3.42 -25.13
N ALA A 206 -11.61 2.17 -24.78
CA ALA A 206 -12.57 1.21 -24.26
C ALA A 206 -13.19 1.69 -22.94
N LEU A 207 -12.40 2.25 -22.03
CA LEU A 207 -12.89 2.77 -20.75
C LEU A 207 -13.81 3.99 -20.92
N LYS A 208 -13.48 4.89 -21.87
CA LYS A 208 -14.34 6.02 -22.21
C LYS A 208 -15.67 5.57 -22.83
N ALA A 209 -15.64 4.59 -23.74
CA ALA A 209 -16.83 4.02 -24.35
C ALA A 209 -17.75 3.36 -23.31
N ALA A 210 -17.17 2.54 -22.42
CA ALA A 210 -17.90 1.92 -21.32
C ALA A 210 -18.52 2.96 -20.38
N ALA A 211 -17.78 4.02 -20.02
CA ALA A 211 -18.30 5.10 -19.18
C ALA A 211 -19.48 5.83 -19.83
N ALA A 212 -19.35 6.19 -21.12
CA ALA A 212 -20.39 6.90 -21.87
C ALA A 212 -21.70 6.10 -21.94
N GLU A 213 -21.62 4.79 -22.11
CA GLU A 213 -22.80 3.91 -22.16
C GLU A 213 -23.57 3.90 -20.82
N ARG A 214 -22.88 4.01 -19.68
CA ARG A 214 -23.53 4.06 -18.35
C ARG A 214 -24.03 5.46 -18.00
N GLN A 215 -23.49 6.48 -18.63
CA GLN A 215 -23.94 7.86 -18.44
C GLN A 215 -25.20 8.18 -19.22
N ARG A 216 -25.47 7.46 -20.33
CA ARG A 216 -26.69 7.65 -21.12
C ARG A 216 -27.91 7.58 -20.21
N PRO A 217 -28.70 8.66 -20.08
CA PRO A 217 -29.97 8.57 -19.40
C PRO A 217 -30.78 7.50 -20.15
N THR A 218 -31.34 6.55 -19.41
CA THR A 218 -32.30 5.56 -19.91
C THR A 218 -33.55 6.31 -20.34
N SER A 219 -33.46 7.03 -21.46
CA SER A 219 -34.52 7.76 -22.08
C SER A 219 -35.40 6.73 -22.77
N SER A 220 -36.57 6.50 -22.20
CA SER A 220 -37.70 5.76 -22.77
C SER A 220 -37.36 4.37 -23.30
N GLN A 221 -37.48 3.42 -22.38
CA GLN A 221 -37.70 2.02 -22.64
C GLN A 221 -38.91 1.83 -23.57
N GLU A 222 -38.68 1.73 -24.88
CA GLU A 222 -39.60 1.02 -25.77
C GLU A 222 -39.67 -0.43 -25.31
N MET A 223 -40.89 -0.89 -25.06
CA MET A 223 -41.20 -2.21 -24.54
C MET A 223 -40.89 -3.32 -25.56
N PRO A 224 -40.05 -4.32 -25.24
CA PRO A 224 -40.09 -5.60 -25.95
C PRO A 224 -40.79 -6.64 -25.09
N VAL A 225 -41.69 -7.34 -25.77
CA VAL A 225 -42.53 -8.44 -25.32
C VAL A 225 -41.71 -9.57 -24.67
N ARG A 226 -42.27 -10.09 -23.57
CA ARG A 226 -41.79 -11.22 -22.78
C ARG A 226 -41.57 -12.48 -23.63
N VAL A 227 -40.46 -13.18 -23.42
CA VAL A 227 -40.41 -14.64 -23.52
C VAL A 227 -39.71 -15.18 -22.28
N SER A 228 -40.50 -15.86 -21.45
CA SER A 228 -40.04 -16.63 -20.30
C SER A 228 -39.36 -17.90 -20.77
N THR A 229 -38.17 -18.20 -20.25
CA THR A 229 -37.71 -19.58 -20.10
C THR A 229 -37.11 -19.76 -18.71
N LEU A 230 -37.73 -20.68 -17.97
CA LEU A 230 -37.25 -21.24 -16.73
C LEU A 230 -35.94 -22.00 -16.97
N SER A 231 -35.01 -21.89 -16.02
CA SER A 231 -34.42 -23.02 -15.26
C SER A 231 -33.05 -22.62 -14.72
N THR A 232 -32.78 -22.88 -13.43
CA THR A 232 -31.69 -23.77 -12.99
C THR A 232 -31.63 -23.78 -11.46
N THR A 233 -31.79 -24.98 -10.92
CA THR A 233 -31.61 -25.42 -9.54
C THR A 233 -30.14 -25.46 -9.12
N GLY A 234 -29.88 -25.21 -7.83
CA GLY A 234 -28.74 -25.80 -7.11
C GLY A 234 -27.54 -24.87 -6.86
N ALA A 235 -27.59 -24.09 -5.78
CA ALA A 235 -26.40 -23.47 -5.18
C ALA A 235 -26.62 -23.11 -3.69
N ASP A 236 -27.15 -24.04 -2.89
CA ASP A 236 -27.11 -23.92 -1.43
C ASP A 236 -25.80 -24.49 -0.87
N ALA A 237 -24.72 -23.78 -1.17
CA ALA A 237 -23.53 -23.72 -0.34
C ALA A 237 -23.24 -22.24 -0.15
N ARG A 238 -24.13 -21.59 0.62
CA ARG A 238 -24.11 -20.17 0.96
C ARG A 238 -22.68 -19.74 1.33
N LEU A 239 -22.07 -18.98 0.43
CA LEU A 239 -21.02 -18.03 0.75
C LEU A 239 -21.48 -17.25 1.98
N GLN A 240 -21.00 -17.63 3.17
CA GLN A 240 -21.09 -16.79 4.35
C GLN A 240 -20.37 -15.51 3.96
N ARG A 241 -21.15 -14.47 3.63
CA ARG A 241 -20.63 -13.13 3.38
C ARG A 241 -19.89 -12.76 4.65
N ARG A 242 -18.57 -12.82 4.61
CA ARG A 242 -17.72 -12.34 5.69
C ARG A 242 -18.09 -10.87 5.89
N HIS A 243 -18.66 -10.56 7.05
CA HIS A 243 -18.93 -9.19 7.41
C HIS A 243 -17.61 -8.40 7.34
N SER A 244 -17.64 -7.17 6.85
CA SER A 244 -16.45 -6.33 6.88
C SER A 244 -16.29 -5.67 8.25
N ASP A 245 -15.06 -5.37 8.67
CA ASP A 245 -14.80 -4.60 9.89
C ASP A 245 -15.60 -3.28 9.93
N LYS A 246 -15.84 -2.68 8.75
CA LYS A 246 -16.64 -1.47 8.60
C LYS A 246 -18.11 -1.70 8.95
N GLU A 247 -18.68 -2.82 8.51
CA GLU A 247 -20.06 -3.20 8.87
C GLU A 247 -20.18 -3.45 10.37
N ILE A 248 -19.24 -4.17 10.98
CA ILE A 248 -19.23 -4.43 12.43
C ILE A 248 -19.19 -3.10 13.20
N LEU A 249 -18.26 -2.20 12.85
CA LEU A 249 -18.13 -0.91 13.52
C LEU A 249 -19.35 -0.01 13.28
N SER A 250 -19.96 -0.04 12.09
CA SER A 250 -21.18 0.70 11.80
C SER A 250 -22.37 0.18 12.61
N THR A 251 -22.46 -1.13 12.80
CA THR A 251 -23.50 -1.76 13.64
C THR A 251 -23.30 -1.38 15.11
N VAL A 252 -22.06 -1.41 15.61
CA VAL A 252 -21.74 -0.98 16.98
C VAL A 252 -22.04 0.50 17.18
N ASP A 253 -21.66 1.38 16.24
CA ASP A 253 -21.93 2.82 16.30
C ASP A 253 -23.43 3.13 16.34
N ARG A 254 -24.21 2.40 15.55
CA ARG A 254 -25.69 2.46 15.56
C ARG A 254 -26.25 2.10 16.94
N TYR A 255 -25.76 1.03 17.57
CA TYR A 255 -26.22 0.61 18.90
C TYR A 255 -25.68 1.47 20.04
N ALA A 256 -24.51 2.07 19.87
CA ALA A 256 -23.92 3.00 20.83
C ALA A 256 -24.59 4.38 20.84
N GLY A 257 -25.55 4.65 19.94
CA GLY A 257 -26.21 5.96 19.85
C GLY A 257 -25.25 7.11 19.51
N GLY A 258 -24.14 6.82 18.82
CA GLY A 258 -23.08 7.78 18.54
C GLY A 258 -22.09 8.03 19.69
N ASP A 259 -22.15 7.24 20.78
CA ASP A 259 -21.16 7.32 21.86
C ASP A 259 -19.78 6.83 21.37
N ARG A 260 -18.88 7.81 21.17
CA ARG A 260 -17.52 7.57 20.68
C ARG A 260 -16.65 6.82 21.69
N GLN A 261 -16.97 6.86 22.98
CA GLN A 261 -16.24 6.12 24.00
C GLN A 261 -16.49 4.62 23.87
N ILE A 262 -17.76 4.21 23.72
CA ILE A 262 -18.14 2.82 23.46
C ILE A 262 -17.42 2.28 22.22
N LEU A 263 -17.41 3.04 21.12
CA LEU A 263 -16.72 2.63 19.89
C LEU A 263 -15.20 2.50 20.08
N THR A 264 -14.60 3.36 20.90
CA THR A 264 -13.16 3.33 21.21
C THR A 264 -12.79 2.15 22.09
N GLU A 265 -13.60 1.85 23.11
CA GLU A 265 -13.42 0.68 23.98
C GLU A 265 -13.65 -0.61 23.20
N PHE A 266 -14.66 -0.67 22.33
CA PHE A 266 -14.90 -1.83 21.47
C PHE A 266 -13.69 -2.11 20.57
N LYS A 267 -13.11 -1.08 19.96
CA LYS A 267 -11.85 -1.19 19.18
C LYS A 267 -10.65 -1.62 20.03
N ARG A 268 -10.60 -1.26 21.31
CA ARG A 268 -9.56 -1.74 22.23
C ARG A 268 -9.76 -3.21 22.56
N SER A 269 -10.97 -3.61 22.97
CA SER A 269 -11.31 -4.99 23.31
C SER A 269 -11.15 -5.95 22.13
N THR A 270 -11.54 -5.55 20.92
CA THR A 270 -11.31 -6.34 19.69
C THR A 270 -9.82 -6.55 19.40
N ARG A 271 -8.97 -5.54 19.66
CA ARG A 271 -7.52 -5.70 19.55
C ARG A 271 -6.96 -6.62 20.62
N SER A 272 -7.41 -6.50 21.87
CA SER A 272 -7.02 -7.40 22.97
C SER A 272 -7.47 -8.85 22.71
N LEU A 273 -8.64 -9.04 22.10
CA LEU A 273 -9.11 -10.35 21.66
C LEU A 273 -8.17 -10.94 20.59
N ALA A 274 -7.78 -10.12 19.61
CA ALA A 274 -6.91 -10.55 18.52
C ALA A 274 -5.44 -10.76 18.92
N SER A 275 -4.96 -10.12 20.00
CA SER A 275 -3.63 -10.37 20.57
C SER A 275 -3.59 -11.56 21.54
N GLY A 276 -4.74 -12.11 21.92
CA GLY A 276 -4.84 -13.16 22.94
C GLY A 276 -4.80 -12.63 24.38
N ASP A 277 -4.77 -11.30 24.57
CA ASP A 277 -4.83 -10.67 25.90
C ASP A 277 -6.22 -10.77 26.54
N MET A 278 -7.25 -11.06 25.74
CA MET A 278 -8.64 -11.19 26.16
C MET A 278 -9.24 -12.48 25.57
N THR A 279 -9.98 -13.23 26.39
CA THR A 279 -10.69 -14.45 25.93
C THR A 279 -11.97 -14.09 25.18
N GLY A 280 -12.48 -15.02 24.36
CA GLY A 280 -13.75 -14.83 23.64
C GLY A 280 -14.91 -14.61 24.61
N ARG A 281 -14.93 -15.35 25.72
CA ARG A 281 -15.91 -15.16 26.81
C ARG A 281 -15.86 -13.76 27.43
N ALA A 282 -14.67 -13.27 27.78
CA ALA A 282 -14.51 -11.93 28.38
C ALA A 282 -14.96 -10.84 27.40
N PHE A 283 -14.63 -11.00 26.11
CA PHE A 283 -15.10 -10.10 25.07
C PHE A 283 -16.63 -10.12 24.93
N ALA A 284 -17.26 -11.31 24.88
CA ALA A 284 -18.72 -11.42 24.81
C ALA A 284 -19.41 -10.74 25.99
N GLN A 285 -18.93 -10.96 27.21
CA GLN A 285 -19.46 -10.31 28.41
C GLN A 285 -19.37 -8.78 28.35
N TYR A 286 -18.25 -8.25 27.84
CA TYR A 286 -18.10 -6.82 27.60
C TYR A 286 -19.16 -6.32 26.62
N VAL A 287 -19.32 -6.97 25.46
CA VAL A 287 -20.29 -6.54 24.44
C VAL A 287 -21.73 -6.59 24.98
N HIS A 288 -22.11 -7.65 25.70
CA HIS A 288 -23.43 -7.75 26.35
C HIS A 288 -23.67 -6.63 27.37
N ARG A 289 -22.67 -6.33 28.21
CA ARG A 289 -22.78 -5.27 29.22
C ARG A 289 -22.94 -3.88 28.59
N THR A 290 -22.24 -3.64 27.48
CA THR A 290 -22.17 -2.31 26.87
C THR A 290 -23.31 -2.03 25.89
N LEU A 291 -23.72 -3.02 25.08
CA LEU A 291 -24.72 -2.81 24.02
C LEU A 291 -26.12 -3.34 24.37
N GLY A 292 -26.24 -4.14 25.43
CA GLY A 292 -27.47 -4.88 25.73
C GLY A 292 -27.58 -6.20 24.95
N LYS A 293 -28.49 -7.08 25.37
CA LYS A 293 -28.56 -8.47 24.91
C LYS A 293 -28.75 -8.60 23.39
N ASP A 294 -29.81 -8.02 22.86
CA ASP A 294 -30.19 -8.18 21.45
C ASP A 294 -29.12 -7.61 20.48
N ALA A 295 -28.59 -6.43 20.82
CA ALA A 295 -27.53 -5.79 20.05
C ALA A 295 -26.21 -6.57 20.12
N ALA A 296 -25.88 -7.10 21.31
CA ALA A 296 -24.69 -7.90 21.50
C ALA A 296 -24.71 -9.19 20.68
N ASP A 297 -25.86 -9.87 20.60
CA ASP A 297 -25.98 -11.10 19.82
C ASP A 297 -25.72 -10.89 18.33
N GLU A 298 -26.23 -9.80 17.76
CA GLU A 298 -25.95 -9.42 16.38
C GLU A 298 -24.45 -9.14 16.18
N VAL A 299 -23.86 -8.29 17.02
CA VAL A 299 -22.45 -7.89 16.92
C VAL A 299 -21.52 -9.10 17.12
N LEU A 300 -21.79 -9.97 18.09
CA LEU A 300 -20.98 -11.16 18.37
C LEU A 300 -21.04 -12.17 17.22
N ARG A 301 -22.21 -12.32 16.57
CA ARG A 301 -22.34 -13.17 15.38
C ARG A 301 -21.53 -12.62 14.20
N MET A 302 -21.53 -11.29 14.00
CA MET A 302 -20.70 -10.66 12.97
C MET A 302 -19.20 -10.83 13.29
N VAL A 303 -18.78 -10.62 14.54
CA VAL A 303 -17.39 -10.80 14.98
C VAL A 303 -16.92 -12.25 14.82
N ALA A 304 -17.73 -13.22 15.22
CA ALA A 304 -17.41 -14.64 15.07
C ALA A 304 -17.16 -15.02 13.59
N SER A 305 -17.88 -14.41 12.65
CA SER A 305 -17.70 -14.66 11.21
C SER A 305 -16.37 -14.16 10.62
N VAL A 306 -15.68 -13.24 11.31
CA VAL A 306 -14.44 -12.60 10.81
C VAL A 306 -13.18 -13.03 11.56
N VAL A 307 -13.32 -13.48 12.81
CA VAL A 307 -12.18 -13.92 13.62
C VAL A 307 -11.58 -15.20 13.02
N PRO A 308 -10.28 -15.27 12.71
CA PRO A 308 -9.66 -16.45 12.10
C PRO A 308 -9.40 -17.59 13.10
N ASP A 309 -9.35 -17.28 14.41
CA ASP A 309 -9.08 -18.25 15.46
C ASP A 309 -10.33 -19.08 15.79
N ALA A 310 -10.28 -20.38 15.45
CA ALA A 310 -11.38 -21.32 15.66
C ALA A 310 -11.78 -21.49 17.13
N ARG A 311 -10.82 -21.35 18.06
CA ARG A 311 -11.11 -21.43 19.51
C ARG A 311 -11.96 -20.25 19.94
N ILE A 312 -11.55 -19.04 19.54
CA ILE A 312 -12.31 -17.81 19.85
C ILE A 312 -13.69 -17.87 19.20
N GLN A 313 -13.79 -18.34 17.95
CA GLN A 313 -15.09 -18.54 17.30
C GLN A 313 -16.00 -19.49 18.10
N ALA A 314 -15.48 -20.64 18.55
CA ALA A 314 -16.25 -21.60 19.34
C ALA A 314 -16.72 -21.01 20.67
N GLU A 315 -15.86 -20.23 21.35
CA GLU A 315 -16.23 -19.52 22.59
C GLU A 315 -17.35 -18.51 22.33
N LEU A 316 -17.25 -17.68 21.29
CA LEU A 316 -18.28 -16.69 20.94
C LEU A 316 -19.61 -17.36 20.55
N CYS A 317 -19.56 -18.43 19.75
CA CYS A 317 -20.75 -19.20 19.36
C CYS A 317 -21.41 -19.91 20.54
N SER A 318 -20.63 -20.43 21.50
CA SER A 318 -21.16 -21.04 22.72
C SER A 318 -21.97 -20.03 23.54
N MET A 319 -21.47 -18.81 23.68
CA MET A 319 -22.15 -17.74 24.44
C MET A 319 -23.51 -17.39 23.82
N LEU A 320 -23.58 -17.32 22.48
CA LEU A 320 -24.83 -17.06 21.75
C LEU A 320 -25.91 -18.15 21.97
N ASN A 321 -25.53 -19.37 22.33
CA ASN A 321 -26.45 -20.49 22.54
C ASN A 321 -26.82 -20.73 24.01
N SER A 322 -26.12 -20.09 24.95
CA SER A 322 -26.26 -20.35 26.40
C SER A 322 -27.50 -19.73 27.02
N ASP A 323 -28.04 -18.69 26.38
CA ASP A 323 -29.03 -17.78 26.96
C ASP A 323 -30.49 -18.09 26.55
N GLY A 324 -30.70 -19.25 25.92
CA GLY A 324 -32.01 -19.73 25.45
C GLY A 324 -32.63 -20.88 26.25
N SER A 325 -32.04 -21.25 27.40
CA SER A 325 -32.58 -22.25 28.35
C SER A 325 -33.02 -21.57 29.65
#